data_AF-A0A2E0SWS2-F1
#
_entry.id   AF-A0A2E0SWS2-F1
#
_cell.length_a   1.000
_cell.length_b   1.000
_cell.length_c   1.000
_cell.angle_alpha   90.00
_cell.angle_beta   90.00
_cell.angle_gamma   90.00
#
_symmetry.space_group_name_H-M   'P 1'
#
loop_
_entity.id
_entity.type
_entity.pdbx_description
1 polymer ?
#
loop_
_entity_poly.entity_id
_entity_poly.type
_entity_poly.pdbx_seq_one_letter_code
_entity_poly.pdbx_strand_id
1 'polypeptide(L)' 'MTDPSARDKRRPFELIGLAAIVAVFVGAGVLLGTRDWLIAAQFAGGAFIVALVVLAMLLVATGPDDMAADDDRPSTH' A
#
# COMPACT_ATOMS: atom_id res chain seq x y z
N MET A 1 6.53 9.23 -27.63
CA MET A 1 6.58 9.88 -26.31
C MET A 1 5.17 9.88 -25.73
N THR A 2 4.72 8.76 -25.17
CA THR A 2 3.52 8.76 -24.33
C THR A 2 4.02 8.49 -22.93
N ASP A 3 4.27 9.58 -22.21
CA ASP A 3 4.50 9.58 -20.77
C ASP A 3 3.52 8.63 -20.09
N PRO A 4 3.96 7.77 -19.15
CA PRO A 4 3.06 7.01 -18.31
C PRO A 4 2.11 8.00 -17.62
N SER A 5 0.82 7.89 -17.97
CA SER A 5 -0.23 8.77 -17.48
C SER A 5 -0.13 8.86 -15.96
N ALA A 6 -0.19 10.08 -15.41
CA ALA A 6 -0.09 10.36 -13.98
C ALA A 6 -1.08 9.56 -13.10
N ARG A 7 -2.01 8.81 -13.72
CA ARG A 7 -2.94 7.86 -13.11
C ARG A 7 -2.26 6.56 -12.66
N ASP A 8 -1.28 6.03 -13.39
CA ASP A 8 -0.63 4.76 -13.01
C ASP A 8 0.29 4.94 -11.80
N LYS A 9 0.87 6.14 -11.65
CA LYS A 9 1.62 6.54 -10.45
C LYS A 9 0.74 6.70 -9.20
N ARG A 10 -0.60 6.81 -9.33
CA ARG A 10 -1.52 7.04 -8.20
C ARG A 10 -2.07 5.76 -7.57
N ARG A 11 -2.15 4.65 -8.32
CA ARG A 11 -2.56 3.33 -7.79
C ARG A 11 -1.81 2.92 -6.51
N PRO A 12 -0.46 3.04 -6.41
CA PRO A 12 0.24 2.66 -5.18
C PRO A 12 -0.13 3.52 -3.97
N PHE A 13 -0.49 4.79 -4.16
CA PHE A 13 -0.92 5.66 -3.05
C PHE A 13 -2.29 5.27 -2.49
N GLU A 14 -3.18 4.75 -3.34
CA GLU A 14 -4.52 4.32 -2.94
C GLU A 14 -4.46 3.10 -2.00
N LEU A 15 -3.54 2.18 -2.30
CA LEU A 15 -3.24 1.01 -1.48
C LEU A 15 -2.69 1.38 -0.09
N ILE A 16 -1.79 2.36 -0.02
CA ILE A 16 -1.27 2.90 1.25
C ILE A 16 -2.39 3.60 2.04
N GLY A 17 -3.26 4.33 1.35
CA GLY A 17 -4.42 4.99 1.97
C GLY A 17 -5.38 4.00 2.64
N LEU A 18 -5.67 2.86 1.98
CA LEU A 18 -6.51 1.81 2.56
C LEU A 18 -5.87 1.20 3.81
N ALA A 19 -4.58 0.86 3.75
CA ALA A 19 -3.86 0.33 4.91
C ALA A 19 -3.90 1.30 6.10
N ALA A 20 -3.80 2.62 5.84
CA ALA A 20 -3.89 3.64 6.88
C ALA A 20 -5.27 3.68 7.54
N ILE A 21 -6.36 3.55 6.76
CA ILE A 21 -7.73 3.49 7.31
C ILE A 21 -7.89 2.29 8.24
N VAL A 22 -7.40 1.11 7.83
CA VAL A 22 -7.43 -0.11 8.65
C VAL A 22 -6.65 0.09 9.94
N ALA A 23 -5.45 0.67 9.86
CA ALA A 23 -4.62 0.96 11.03
C ALA A 23 -5.29 1.91 12.02
N VAL A 24 -5.95 2.97 11.52
CA VAL A 24 -6.70 3.91 12.34
C VAL A 24 -7.88 3.22 13.02
N PHE A 25 -8.60 2.35 12.32
CA PHE A 25 -9.72 1.61 12.89
C PHE A 25 -9.26 0.70 14.04
N VAL A 26 -8.18 -0.06 13.83
CA VAL A 26 -7.58 -0.91 14.88
C VAL A 26 -7.08 -0.06 16.05
N GLY A 27 -6.34 1.02 15.76
CA GLY A 27 -5.84 1.95 16.77
C GLY A 27 -6.95 2.57 17.61
N ALA A 28 -8.05 2.99 16.98
CA ALA A 28 -9.22 3.53 17.66
C ALA A 28 -9.88 2.49 18.58
N GLY A 29 -10.00 1.24 18.13
CA GLY A 29 -10.51 0.15 18.97
C GLY A 29 -9.64 -0.08 20.21
N VAL A 30 -8.32 -0.10 20.04
CA VAL A 30 -7.37 -0.23 21.15
C VAL A 30 -7.46 0.98 22.09
N LEU A 31 -7.49 2.20 21.54
CA LEU A 31 -7.60 3.43 22.34
C LEU A 31 -8.88 3.46 23.19
N LEU A 32 -10.01 3.05 22.63
CA LEU A 32 -11.27 2.99 23.38
C LEU A 32 -11.25 1.92 24.47
N GLY A 33 -10.57 0.80 24.24
CA GLY A 33 -10.45 -0.30 25.21
C GLY A 33 -9.45 -0.03 26.33
N THR A 34 -8.32 0.61 26.03
CA THR A 34 -7.23 0.83 27.00
C THR A 34 -7.21 2.23 27.60
N ARG A 35 -7.74 3.22 26.87
CA ARG A 35 -7.59 4.67 27.15
C ARG A 35 -6.13 5.12 27.31
N ASP A 36 -5.21 4.36 26.73
CA ASP A 36 -3.78 4.65 26.73
C ASP A 36 -3.30 4.97 25.31
N TRP A 37 -2.84 6.20 25.12
CA TRP A 37 -2.36 6.70 23.83
C TRP A 37 -1.09 6.02 23.33
N LEU A 38 -0.18 5.65 24.23
CA LEU A 38 1.08 5.00 23.86
C LEU A 38 0.82 3.58 23.35
N ILE A 39 -0.03 2.83 24.06
CA ILE A 39 -0.43 1.49 23.63
C ILE A 39 -1.20 1.56 22.31
N ALA A 40 -2.17 2.48 22.19
CA ALA A 40 -2.95 2.62 20.97
C ALA A 40 -2.09 2.96 19.74
N ALA A 41 -1.11 3.87 19.87
CA ALA A 41 -0.22 4.24 18.78
C ALA A 41 0.67 3.06 18.34
N GLN A 42 1.18 2.27 19.29
CA GLN A 42 2.00 1.10 18.99
C GLN A 42 1.20 0.04 18.20
N PHE A 43 -0.04 -0.24 18.61
CA PHE A 43 -0.90 -1.19 17.91
C PHE A 43 -1.38 -0.67 16.56
N ALA A 44 -1.70 0.62 16.44
CA ALA A 44 -2.03 1.25 15.16
C ALA A 44 -0.86 1.13 14.17
N GLY A 45 0.36 1.45 14.62
CA GLY A 45 1.57 1.31 13.81
C GLY A 45 1.86 -0.14 13.41
N GLY A 46 1.72 -1.09 14.34
CA GLY A 46 1.88 -2.51 14.04
C GLY A 46 0.85 -3.02 13.03
N ALA A 47 -0.43 -2.67 13.21
CA ALA A 47 -1.50 -3.05 12.30
C ALA A 47 -1.31 -2.45 10.90
N PHE A 48 -0.82 -1.22 10.80
CA PHE A 48 -0.49 -0.58 9.53
C PHE A 48 0.57 -1.38 8.76
N ILE A 49 1.67 -1.74 9.43
CA ILE A 49 2.75 -2.51 8.82
C ILE A 49 2.24 -3.87 8.35
N VAL A 50 1.47 -4.57 9.18
CA VAL A 50 0.87 -5.87 8.82
C VAL A 50 -0.04 -5.72 7.60
N ALA A 51 -0.89 -4.71 7.55
CA ALA A 51 -1.76 -4.45 6.41
C ALA A 51 -0.98 -4.18 5.13
N LEU A 52 0.11 -3.38 5.20
CA LEU A 52 0.99 -3.16 4.04
C LEU A 52 1.66 -4.44 3.57
N VAL A 53 2.14 -5.28 4.49
CA VAL A 53 2.77 -6.56 4.14
C VAL A 53 1.75 -7.48 3.47
N VAL A 54 0.54 -7.59 4.02
CA VAL A 54 -0.53 -8.38 3.40
C VAL A 54 -0.84 -7.85 2.01
N LEU A 55 -0.98 -6.53 1.85
CA LEU A 55 -1.29 -5.93 0.56
C LEU A 55 -0.16 -6.10 -0.46
N ALA A 56 1.09 -6.01 -0.02
CA ALA A 56 2.26 -6.30 -0.84
C ALA A 56 2.31 -7.77 -1.26
N MET A 57 2.00 -8.69 -0.33
CA MET A 57 1.90 -10.11 -0.65
C MET A 57 0.76 -10.39 -1.63
N LEU A 58 -0.38 -9.72 -1.50
CA LEU A 58 -1.48 -9.80 -2.45
C LEU A 58 -1.05 -9.30 -3.83
N LEU A 59 -0.32 -8.19 -3.90
CA LEU A 59 0.19 -7.64 -5.15
C LEU A 59 1.19 -8.59 -5.83
N VAL A 60 2.05 -9.26 -5.06
CA VAL A 60 2.95 -10.32 -5.56
C VAL A 60 2.14 -11.51 -6.06
N ALA A 61 1.06 -11.88 -5.38
CA ALA A 61 0.21 -13.00 -5.74
C ALA A 61 -0.65 -12.76 -6.99
N THR A 62 -1.06 -11.51 -7.25
CA THR A 62 -1.90 -11.15 -8.41
C THR A 62 -1.13 -11.06 -9.73
N GLY A 63 0.21 -11.17 -9.71
CA GLY A 63 1.06 -11.04 -10.90
C GLY A 63 1.21 -9.57 -11.34
N PRO A 64 2.18 -9.27 -12.24
CA PRO A 64 2.52 -7.89 -12.58
C PRO A 64 1.35 -7.16 -13.23
N ASP A 65 0.84 -6.12 -12.55
CA ASP A 65 0.04 -5.07 -13.17
C ASP A 65 0.96 -4.26 -14.11
N ASP A 66 1.07 -4.65 -15.38
CA ASP A 66 1.58 -3.87 -16.53
C ASP A 66 2.78 -2.91 -16.31
N MET A 67 3.65 -3.15 -15.33
CA MET A 67 4.91 -2.42 -15.16
C MET A 67 6.00 -2.91 -16.13
N ALA A 68 5.64 -3.80 -17.07
CA ALA A 68 6.55 -4.46 -18.00
C ALA A 68 6.33 -4.06 -19.47
N ALA A 69 5.83 -2.87 -19.76
CA ALA A 69 5.57 -2.42 -21.14
C ALA A 69 6.30 -1.13 -21.52
N ASP A 70 7.64 -1.07 -21.39
CA ASP A 70 8.45 -0.15 -22.22
C ASP A 70 9.96 -0.46 -22.24
N ASP A 71 10.39 -1.70 -22.50
CA ASP A 71 11.82 -1.94 -22.87
C ASP A 71 12.03 -3.20 -23.72
N ASP A 72 11.32 -3.31 -24.86
CA ASP A 72 11.69 -4.28 -25.90
C ASP A 72 11.36 -3.78 -27.31
N ARG A 73 12.16 -2.84 -27.83
CA ARG A 73 12.29 -2.63 -29.27
C ARG A 73 13.77 -2.70 -29.67
N PRO A 74 14.18 -3.69 -30.48
CA PRO A 74 15.53 -3.73 -31.00
C PRO A 74 15.70 -2.60 -32.02
N SER A 75 16.57 -1.63 -31.72
CA SER A 75 17.03 -0.65 -32.68
C SER A 75 18.04 -1.31 -33.63
N THR A 76 17.50 -1.94 -34.67
CA THR A 76 18.27 -2.36 -35.84
C THR A 76 18.77 -1.13 -36.60
N HIS A 77 20.08 -0.88 -36.57
CA HIS A 77 20.81 -0.14 -37.60
C HIS A 77 22.15 -0.82 -37.86
#